data_AF-A0A2D6FGD3-F1
#
_entry.id   AF-A0A2D6FGD3-F1
#
_cell.length_a   1.000
_cell.length_b   1.000
_cell.length_c   1.000
_cell.angle_alpha   90.00
_cell.angle_beta   90.00
_cell.angle_gamma   90.00
#
_symmetry.space_group_name_H-M   'P 1'
#
loop_
_entity.id
_entity.type
_entity.pdbx_description
1 polymer ?
#
loop_
_entity_poly.entity_id
_entity_poly.type
_entity_poly.pdbx_seq_one_letter_code
_entity_poly.pdbx_strand_id
1 'polypeptide(L)'
;MTGPRQNNNPWILRSDIRLAVVTGLGAGFGLLNSIPFGYYVPLCTAAVLSGSYGNSMKLSIQRILGSVMGVLIVLLFSRGLQLPLPLGLGLALASVRLFGGALGLQVGYKVAGNIVIMGWLVHSAEESIWGMSRLFWTAFGIALSLWATRYVWPSGTIPSLHRRFASFIDELINDFRLESIQLEAEAPNRMSTTQRRVRRTEILQQINALRQQRDVAQLELGLNPENHPLHQLWTELDLLISQLLSVLDGLRGLPSPVQSPPLIKELHLQEANVLKHHIKLLAGLASDLRKPDLVEKQCLDLESLSELSRDLQTAAQQLTATLEEHADRAGHDADISPERMRQIVLRTSLIEHGASVLHDCFPGVARSKPVTAIR
;
A
#
# COMPACT_ATOMS: atom_id res chain seq x y z
N MET A 1 -6.78 28.94 10.20
CA MET A 1 -7.14 27.54 10.51
C MET A 1 -8.26 27.10 9.58
N THR A 2 -7.92 26.53 8.44
CA THR A 2 -8.88 25.98 7.48
C THR A 2 -8.30 24.67 6.97
N GLY A 3 -8.59 23.58 7.68
CA GLY A 3 -8.21 22.25 7.23
C GLY A 3 -8.91 21.93 5.90
N PRO A 4 -8.30 21.10 5.04
CA PRO A 4 -8.92 20.72 3.78
C PRO A 4 -10.23 19.99 4.09
N ARG A 5 -11.35 20.55 3.62
CA ARG A 5 -12.66 19.89 3.62
C ARG A 5 -12.56 18.64 2.76
N GLN A 6 -12.29 17.48 3.38
CA GLN A 6 -12.63 16.19 2.80
C GLN A 6 -14.16 16.15 2.73
N ASN A 7 -14.68 16.44 1.53
CA ASN A 7 -16.08 16.29 1.21
C ASN A 7 -16.41 14.78 1.07
N ASN A 8 -16.26 14.03 2.16
CA ASN A 8 -16.75 12.66 2.26
C ASN A 8 -18.24 12.78 2.57
N ASN A 9 -19.07 12.83 1.53
CA ASN A 9 -20.51 12.74 1.69
C ASN A 9 -20.83 11.29 2.12
N PRO A 10 -21.18 11.02 3.40
CA PRO A 10 -21.26 9.65 3.94
C PRO A 10 -22.46 8.88 3.38
N TRP A 11 -23.37 9.57 2.69
CA TRP A 11 -24.64 9.03 2.22
C TRP A 11 -24.53 8.24 0.91
N ILE A 12 -23.43 8.40 0.17
CA ILE A 12 -23.28 7.79 -1.15
C ILE A 12 -21.82 7.37 -1.34
N LEU A 13 -21.43 6.24 -0.74
CA LEU A 13 -20.17 5.60 -1.15
C LEU A 13 -20.33 4.99 -2.54
N ARG A 14 -19.28 5.09 -3.36
CA ARG A 14 -19.22 4.47 -4.69
C ARG A 14 -19.41 2.95 -4.63
N SER A 15 -18.95 2.31 -3.55
CA SER A 15 -19.17 0.90 -3.27
C SER A 15 -20.65 0.55 -3.15
N ASP A 16 -21.44 1.44 -2.53
CA ASP A 16 -22.83 1.18 -2.19
C ASP A 16 -23.73 1.42 -3.41
N ILE A 17 -23.39 2.42 -4.25
CA ILE A 17 -24.01 2.57 -5.57
C ILE A 17 -23.72 1.34 -6.43
N ARG A 18 -22.44 0.92 -6.51
CA ARG A 18 -22.05 -0.27 -7.29
C ARG A 18 -22.81 -1.50 -6.81
N LEU A 19 -22.86 -1.71 -5.50
CA LEU A 19 -23.63 -2.80 -4.88
C LEU A 19 -25.10 -2.75 -5.32
N ALA A 20 -25.76 -1.60 -5.16
CA ALA A 20 -27.17 -1.43 -5.48
C ALA A 20 -27.46 -1.65 -6.97
N VAL A 21 -26.66 -1.04 -7.86
CA VAL A 21 -26.83 -1.14 -9.31
C VAL A 21 -26.56 -2.56 -9.80
N VAL A 22 -25.44 -3.16 -9.41
CA VAL A 22 -25.06 -4.51 -9.89
C VAL A 22 -25.98 -5.57 -9.33
N THR A 23 -26.40 -5.45 -8.07
CA THR A 23 -27.38 -6.36 -7.46
C THR A 23 -28.76 -6.19 -8.08
N GLY A 24 -29.20 -4.94 -8.33
CA GLY A 24 -30.47 -4.67 -9.00
C GLY A 24 -30.52 -5.20 -10.42
N LEU A 25 -29.47 -4.97 -11.22
CA LEU A 25 -29.34 -5.52 -12.57
C LEU A 25 -29.23 -7.05 -12.55
N GLY A 26 -28.49 -7.62 -11.59
CA GLY A 26 -28.40 -9.05 -11.39
C GLY A 26 -29.74 -9.69 -11.03
N ALA A 27 -30.56 -9.02 -10.22
CA ALA A 27 -31.94 -9.43 -9.93
C ALA A 27 -32.82 -9.38 -11.18
N GLY A 28 -32.78 -8.28 -11.93
CA GLY A 28 -33.52 -8.13 -13.19
C GLY A 28 -33.17 -9.22 -14.20
N PHE A 29 -31.87 -9.49 -14.39
CA PHE A 29 -31.41 -10.57 -15.27
C PHE A 29 -31.88 -11.94 -14.79
N GLY A 30 -31.77 -12.22 -13.49
CA GLY A 30 -32.20 -13.49 -12.91
C GLY A 30 -33.72 -13.73 -13.01
N LEU A 31 -34.53 -12.68 -12.94
CA LEU A 31 -35.99 -12.77 -13.04
C LEU A 31 -36.50 -12.87 -14.49
N LEU A 32 -35.80 -12.28 -15.45
CA LEU A 32 -36.17 -12.30 -16.87
C LEU A 32 -35.65 -13.53 -17.62
N ASN A 33 -34.71 -14.27 -17.03
CA ASN A 33 -34.13 -15.46 -17.66
C ASN A 33 -35.04 -16.69 -17.46
N SER A 34 -35.08 -17.57 -18.46
CA SER A 34 -35.87 -18.81 -18.44
C SER A 34 -35.26 -19.92 -17.58
N ILE A 35 -34.05 -19.72 -17.06
CA ILE A 35 -33.37 -20.67 -16.16
C ILE A 35 -33.95 -20.50 -14.74
N PRO A 36 -34.39 -21.58 -14.08
CA PRO A 36 -35.01 -21.50 -12.76
C PRO A 36 -34.02 -21.01 -11.68
N PHE A 37 -34.57 -20.44 -10.60
CA PHE A 37 -33.84 -19.98 -9.42
C PHE A 37 -32.87 -18.79 -9.62
N GLY A 38 -33.13 -17.91 -10.58
CA GLY A 38 -32.28 -16.74 -10.86
C GLY A 38 -32.12 -15.73 -9.71
N TYR A 39 -32.97 -15.79 -8.68
CA TYR A 39 -32.85 -14.98 -7.46
C TYR A 39 -31.56 -15.25 -6.64
N TYR A 40 -30.80 -16.32 -6.95
CA TYR A 40 -29.49 -16.55 -6.34
C TYR A 40 -28.41 -15.58 -6.80
N VAL A 41 -28.56 -14.98 -7.99
CA VAL A 41 -27.63 -13.97 -8.50
C VAL A 41 -27.56 -12.75 -7.59
N PRO A 42 -28.66 -12.04 -7.29
CA PRO A 42 -28.60 -10.87 -6.41
C PRO A 42 -28.17 -11.20 -4.97
N LEU A 43 -28.52 -12.38 -4.45
CA LEU A 43 -28.04 -12.83 -3.13
C LEU A 43 -26.53 -13.05 -3.12
N CYS A 44 -25.96 -13.48 -4.24
CA CYS A 44 -24.51 -13.66 -4.37
C CYS A 44 -23.81 -12.32 -4.55
N THR A 45 -24.30 -11.47 -5.47
CA THR A 45 -23.71 -10.15 -5.72
C THR A 45 -23.76 -9.26 -4.48
N ALA A 46 -24.88 -9.27 -3.75
CA ALA A 46 -25.02 -8.48 -2.53
C ALA A 46 -23.98 -8.86 -1.47
N ALA A 47 -23.67 -10.15 -1.36
CA ALA A 47 -22.74 -10.64 -0.36
C ALA A 47 -21.27 -10.57 -0.80
N VAL A 48 -20.99 -10.58 -2.10
CA VAL A 48 -19.62 -10.43 -2.62
C VAL A 48 -19.23 -8.95 -2.67
N LEU A 49 -20.14 -8.06 -3.06
CA LEU A 49 -19.87 -6.63 -3.25
C LEU A 49 -19.98 -5.79 -1.96
N SER A 50 -20.43 -6.37 -0.84
CA SER A 50 -20.53 -5.67 0.45
C SER A 50 -19.19 -5.36 1.13
N GLY A 51 -18.06 -5.76 0.52
CA GLY A 51 -16.71 -5.55 1.05
C GLY A 51 -15.75 -4.84 0.09
N SER A 52 -14.49 -4.69 0.50
CA SER A 52 -13.39 -4.26 -0.40
C SER A 52 -13.12 -5.31 -1.49
N TYR A 53 -12.44 -4.94 -2.58
CA TYR A 53 -12.08 -5.90 -3.65
C TYR A 53 -11.41 -7.17 -3.11
N GLY A 54 -10.47 -7.00 -2.17
CA GLY A 54 -9.79 -8.13 -1.57
C GLY A 54 -10.68 -9.00 -0.69
N ASN A 55 -11.62 -8.39 0.02
CA ASN A 55 -12.65 -9.11 0.76
C ASN A 55 -13.62 -9.82 -0.20
N SER A 56 -14.03 -9.17 -1.29
CA SER A 56 -14.89 -9.74 -2.34
C SER A 56 -14.25 -11.00 -2.96
N MET A 57 -12.94 -10.98 -3.20
CA MET A 57 -12.23 -12.15 -3.72
C MET A 57 -12.19 -13.30 -2.69
N LYS A 58 -11.86 -13.01 -1.42
CA LYS A 58 -11.90 -13.99 -0.32
C LYS A 58 -13.29 -14.61 -0.17
N LEU A 59 -14.32 -13.77 -0.16
CA LEU A 59 -15.71 -14.19 -0.04
C LEU A 59 -16.18 -15.00 -1.25
N SER A 60 -15.73 -14.66 -2.46
CA SER A 60 -16.03 -15.41 -3.68
C SER A 60 -15.51 -16.85 -3.60
N ILE A 61 -14.24 -17.03 -3.21
CA ILE A 61 -13.64 -18.37 -3.05
C ILE A 61 -14.38 -19.15 -1.96
N GLN A 62 -14.64 -18.53 -0.80
CA GLN A 62 -15.38 -19.19 0.28
C GLN A 62 -16.81 -19.58 -0.13
N ARG A 63 -17.46 -18.80 -1.00
CA ARG A 63 -18.78 -19.11 -1.53
C ARG A 63 -18.77 -20.25 -2.53
N ILE A 64 -17.78 -20.33 -3.41
CA ILE A 64 -17.63 -21.47 -4.34
C ILE A 64 -17.40 -22.76 -3.54
N LEU A 65 -16.39 -22.75 -2.66
CA LEU A 65 -16.04 -23.92 -1.84
C LEU A 65 -17.21 -24.34 -0.95
N GLY A 66 -17.85 -23.38 -0.28
CA GLY A 66 -19.04 -23.64 0.53
C GLY A 66 -20.21 -24.19 -0.28
N SER A 67 -20.43 -23.71 -1.50
CA SER A 67 -21.53 -24.17 -2.34
C SER A 67 -21.29 -25.58 -2.88
N VAL A 68 -20.08 -25.87 -3.35
CA VAL A 68 -19.68 -27.20 -3.80
C VAL A 68 -19.78 -28.19 -2.63
N MET A 69 -19.23 -27.84 -1.46
CA MET A 69 -19.30 -28.67 -0.27
C MET A 69 -20.75 -28.93 0.16
N GLY A 70 -21.60 -27.90 0.19
CA GLY A 70 -23.01 -28.03 0.57
C GLY A 70 -23.78 -28.96 -0.36
N VAL A 71 -23.61 -28.82 -1.68
CA VAL A 71 -24.26 -29.71 -2.66
C VAL A 71 -23.79 -31.16 -2.51
N LEU A 72 -22.48 -31.39 -2.35
CA LEU A 72 -21.94 -32.74 -2.15
C LEU A 72 -22.48 -33.40 -0.88
N ILE A 73 -22.54 -32.67 0.23
CA ILE A 73 -23.04 -33.20 1.50
C ILE A 73 -24.54 -33.49 1.41
N VAL A 74 -25.34 -32.62 0.79
CA VAL A 74 -26.78 -32.90 0.55
C VAL A 74 -26.93 -34.17 -0.24
N LEU A 75 -26.25 -34.31 -1.37
CA LEU A 75 -26.40 -35.49 -2.23
C LEU A 75 -25.96 -36.77 -1.52
N LEU A 76 -24.91 -36.72 -0.71
CA LEU A 76 -24.43 -37.87 0.05
C LEU A 76 -25.40 -38.31 1.14
N PHE A 77 -25.97 -37.36 1.91
CA PHE A 77 -26.86 -37.69 3.02
C PHE A 77 -28.31 -37.96 2.59
N SER A 78 -28.83 -37.24 1.59
CA SER A 78 -30.19 -37.45 1.06
C SER A 78 -30.35 -38.76 0.30
N ARG A 79 -29.35 -39.14 -0.52
CA ARG A 79 -29.40 -40.35 -1.36
C ARG A 79 -28.65 -41.53 -0.77
N GLY A 80 -27.55 -41.28 -0.07
CA GLY A 80 -26.67 -42.33 0.43
C GLY A 80 -27.10 -42.92 1.78
N LEU A 81 -27.84 -42.17 2.60
CA LEU A 81 -28.23 -42.59 3.94
C LEU A 81 -29.75 -42.51 4.13
N GLN A 82 -30.41 -43.66 4.28
CA GLN A 82 -31.82 -43.76 4.64
C GLN A 82 -32.01 -43.50 6.14
N LEU A 83 -31.71 -42.28 6.59
CA LEU A 83 -31.87 -41.86 7.98
C LEU A 83 -33.17 -41.09 8.20
N PRO A 84 -33.76 -41.13 9.42
CA PRO A 84 -34.82 -40.21 9.81
C PRO A 84 -34.36 -38.76 9.64
N LEU A 85 -35.21 -37.93 9.03
CA LEU A 85 -34.87 -36.57 8.60
C LEU A 85 -34.18 -35.71 9.69
N PRO A 86 -34.62 -35.69 10.97
CA PRO A 86 -33.95 -34.91 12.01
C PRO A 86 -32.50 -35.35 12.25
N LEU A 87 -32.24 -36.66 12.19
CA LEU A 87 -30.92 -37.23 12.47
C LEU A 87 -29.99 -37.09 11.26
N GLY A 88 -30.52 -37.31 10.05
CA GLY A 88 -29.80 -37.06 8.80
C GLY A 88 -29.38 -35.59 8.64
N LEU A 89 -30.29 -34.65 8.89
CA LEU A 89 -30.01 -33.21 8.82
C LEU A 89 -28.98 -32.79 9.88
N GLY A 90 -29.11 -33.27 11.12
CA GLY A 90 -28.16 -32.99 12.19
C GLY A 90 -26.74 -33.46 11.86
N LEU A 91 -26.59 -34.67 11.33
CA LEU A 91 -25.30 -35.19 10.90
C LEU A 91 -24.75 -34.43 9.68
N ALA A 92 -25.58 -34.10 8.69
CA ALA A 92 -25.15 -33.33 7.53
C ALA A 92 -24.64 -31.93 7.93
N LEU A 93 -25.31 -31.24 8.85
CA LEU A 93 -24.85 -29.96 9.39
C LEU A 93 -23.57 -30.08 10.23
N ALA A 94 -23.44 -31.17 11.00
CA ALA A 94 -22.20 -31.48 11.71
C ALA A 94 -21.03 -31.72 10.73
N SER A 95 -21.27 -32.46 9.64
CA SER A 95 -20.28 -32.66 8.57
C SER A 95 -19.90 -31.35 7.88
N VAL A 96 -20.87 -30.47 7.56
CA VAL A 96 -20.59 -29.13 7.02
C VAL A 96 -19.66 -28.35 7.94
N ARG A 97 -19.87 -28.43 9.25
CA ARG A 97 -19.04 -27.74 10.24
C ARG A 97 -17.64 -28.35 10.33
N LEU A 98 -17.54 -29.68 10.34
CA LEU A 98 -16.28 -30.42 10.41
C LEU A 98 -15.42 -30.15 9.16
N PHE A 99 -15.97 -30.39 7.96
CA PHE A 99 -15.26 -30.17 6.70
C PHE A 99 -15.01 -28.68 6.45
N GLY A 100 -15.94 -27.80 6.84
CA GLY A 100 -15.72 -26.36 6.78
C GLY A 100 -14.55 -25.90 7.63
N GLY A 101 -14.40 -26.45 8.84
CA GLY A 101 -13.24 -26.20 9.70
C GLY A 101 -11.94 -26.77 9.13
N ALA A 102 -11.97 -28.01 8.62
CA ALA A 102 -10.81 -28.65 8.00
C ALA A 102 -10.31 -27.91 6.74
N LEU A 103 -11.22 -27.33 5.95
CA LEU A 103 -10.92 -26.52 4.78
C LEU A 103 -10.61 -25.04 5.10
N GLY A 104 -10.60 -24.65 6.38
CA GLY A 104 -10.32 -23.28 6.81
C GLY A 104 -11.38 -22.25 6.38
N LEU A 105 -12.61 -22.68 6.09
CA LEU A 105 -13.69 -21.78 5.67
C LEU A 105 -14.16 -20.92 6.85
N GLN A 106 -14.02 -19.60 6.77
CA GLN A 106 -14.46 -18.69 7.83
C GLN A 106 -15.95 -18.34 7.76
N VAL A 107 -16.48 -18.14 6.56
CA VAL A 107 -17.89 -17.79 6.30
C VAL A 107 -18.54 -18.79 5.34
N GLY A 108 -17.75 -19.44 4.47
CA GLY A 108 -18.22 -20.40 3.48
C GLY A 108 -19.02 -21.58 4.03
N TYR A 109 -18.71 -22.08 5.24
CA TYR A 109 -19.47 -23.17 5.86
C TYR A 109 -20.93 -22.78 6.17
N LYS A 110 -21.21 -21.50 6.43
CA LYS A 110 -22.60 -21.03 6.65
C LYS A 110 -23.43 -21.13 5.38
N VAL A 111 -22.79 -20.83 4.24
CA VAL A 111 -23.41 -20.97 2.92
C VAL A 111 -23.70 -22.44 2.63
N ALA A 112 -22.74 -23.32 2.92
CA ALA A 112 -22.91 -24.77 2.79
C ALA A 112 -24.07 -25.29 3.65
N GLY A 113 -24.16 -24.85 4.92
CA GLY A 113 -25.24 -25.24 5.81
C GLY A 113 -26.62 -24.78 5.33
N ASN A 114 -26.72 -23.56 4.81
CA ASN A 114 -27.95 -23.07 4.20
C ASN A 114 -28.36 -23.89 2.96
N ILE A 115 -27.38 -24.31 2.16
CA ILE A 115 -27.63 -25.20 1.02
C ILE A 115 -28.12 -26.57 1.50
N VAL A 116 -27.58 -27.09 2.61
CA VAL A 116 -28.06 -28.34 3.20
C VAL A 116 -29.52 -28.26 3.63
N ILE A 117 -29.87 -27.20 4.36
CA ILE A 117 -31.24 -26.99 4.86
C ILE A 117 -32.21 -26.78 3.69
N MET A 118 -31.89 -25.89 2.75
CA MET A 118 -32.78 -25.56 1.63
C MET A 118 -32.88 -26.66 0.58
N GLY A 119 -31.80 -27.41 0.35
CA GLY A 119 -31.81 -28.54 -0.57
C GLY A 119 -32.73 -29.63 -0.07
N TRP A 120 -32.56 -30.02 1.20
CA TRP A 120 -33.27 -31.17 1.76
C TRP A 120 -34.71 -30.84 2.21
N LEU A 121 -34.99 -29.64 2.72
CA LEU A 121 -36.34 -29.29 3.20
C LEU A 121 -37.25 -28.69 2.12
N VAL A 122 -36.68 -27.97 1.15
CA VAL A 122 -37.48 -27.19 0.18
C VAL A 122 -37.43 -27.79 -1.23
N HIS A 123 -36.33 -28.44 -1.60
CA HIS A 123 -36.10 -28.93 -2.97
C HIS A 123 -35.89 -30.45 -3.04
N SER A 124 -36.43 -31.21 -2.08
CA SER A 124 -36.21 -32.66 -1.94
C SER A 124 -36.57 -33.48 -3.18
N ALA A 125 -37.49 -32.99 -4.02
CA ALA A 125 -37.90 -33.66 -5.25
C ALA A 125 -36.94 -33.42 -6.44
N GLU A 126 -36.17 -32.33 -6.44
CA GLU A 126 -35.35 -31.88 -7.58
C GLU A 126 -33.91 -31.52 -7.17
N GLU A 127 -33.41 -32.12 -6.10
CA GLU A 127 -32.16 -31.74 -5.41
C GLU A 127 -30.95 -31.63 -6.36
N SER A 128 -30.83 -32.53 -7.34
CA SER A 128 -29.72 -32.52 -8.30
C SER A 128 -29.80 -31.37 -9.31
N ILE A 129 -30.99 -31.08 -9.82
CA ILE A 129 -31.21 -30.00 -10.81
C ILE A 129 -31.08 -28.65 -10.09
N TRP A 130 -31.66 -28.53 -8.90
CA TRP A 130 -31.54 -27.35 -8.05
C TRP A 130 -30.08 -27.09 -7.63
N GLY A 131 -29.37 -28.12 -7.16
CA GLY A 131 -27.98 -28.01 -6.71
C GLY A 131 -27.05 -27.52 -7.81
N MET A 132 -27.15 -28.10 -9.01
CA MET A 132 -26.36 -27.68 -10.17
C MET A 132 -26.72 -26.26 -10.64
N SER A 133 -28.01 -25.93 -10.69
CA SER A 133 -28.47 -24.57 -11.03
C SER A 133 -27.94 -23.54 -10.03
N ARG A 134 -27.91 -23.88 -8.74
CA ARG A 134 -27.37 -22.99 -7.71
C ARG A 134 -25.86 -22.78 -7.83
N LEU A 135 -25.10 -23.82 -8.17
CA LEU A 135 -23.67 -23.68 -8.44
C LEU A 135 -23.43 -22.74 -9.63
N PHE A 136 -24.19 -22.92 -10.71
CA PHE A 136 -24.13 -22.04 -11.88
C PHE A 136 -24.42 -20.58 -11.52
N TRP A 137 -25.54 -20.31 -10.84
CA TRP A 137 -25.91 -18.94 -10.46
C TRP A 137 -24.93 -18.31 -9.45
N THR A 138 -24.33 -19.11 -8.58
CA THR A 138 -23.30 -18.64 -7.65
C THR A 138 -22.03 -18.26 -8.39
N ALA A 139 -21.58 -19.09 -9.34
CA ALA A 139 -20.42 -18.80 -10.18
C ALA A 139 -20.65 -17.55 -11.04
N PHE A 140 -21.83 -17.43 -11.65
CA PHE A 140 -22.22 -16.26 -12.43
C PHE A 140 -22.27 -14.98 -11.59
N GLY A 141 -22.90 -15.02 -10.42
CA GLY A 141 -22.96 -13.88 -9.50
C GLY A 141 -21.56 -13.44 -9.03
N ILE A 142 -20.64 -14.37 -8.81
CA ILE A 142 -19.23 -14.08 -8.51
C ILE A 142 -18.54 -13.41 -9.70
N ALA A 143 -18.67 -13.98 -10.90
CA ALA A 143 -18.07 -13.42 -12.11
C ALA A 143 -18.56 -11.98 -12.35
N LEU A 144 -19.87 -11.75 -12.23
CA LEU A 144 -20.48 -10.43 -12.35
C LEU A 144 -19.97 -9.46 -11.27
N SER A 145 -19.83 -9.92 -10.03
CA SER A 145 -19.32 -9.10 -8.93
C SER A 145 -17.85 -8.73 -9.09
N LEU A 146 -17.00 -9.67 -9.50
CA LEU A 146 -15.58 -9.42 -9.74
C LEU A 146 -15.39 -8.48 -10.94
N TRP A 147 -16.17 -8.70 -12.02
CA TRP A 147 -16.22 -7.80 -13.16
C TRP A 147 -16.63 -6.38 -12.74
N ALA A 148 -17.71 -6.25 -11.98
CA ALA A 148 -18.18 -4.96 -11.51
C ALA A 148 -17.17 -4.28 -10.59
N THR A 149 -16.49 -5.02 -9.71
CA THR A 149 -15.49 -4.42 -8.81
C THR A 149 -14.29 -3.87 -9.58
N ARG A 150 -13.94 -4.49 -10.71
CA ARG A 150 -12.85 -4.04 -11.59
C ARG A 150 -13.24 -2.87 -12.50
N TYR A 151 -14.43 -2.89 -13.09
CA TYR A 151 -14.81 -1.97 -14.16
C TYR A 151 -15.84 -0.91 -13.77
N VAL A 152 -16.69 -1.19 -12.78
CA VAL A 152 -17.79 -0.31 -12.38
C VAL A 152 -17.35 0.46 -11.13
N TRP A 153 -16.91 1.71 -11.30
CA TRP A 153 -16.37 2.56 -10.22
C TRP A 153 -15.30 1.86 -9.36
N PRO A 154 -14.10 1.61 -9.92
CA PRO A 154 -12.99 1.03 -9.18
C PRO A 154 -12.61 1.90 -7.98
N SER A 155 -12.10 1.26 -6.93
CA SER A 155 -11.60 1.97 -5.76
C SER A 155 -10.40 2.84 -6.12
N GLY A 156 -10.44 4.09 -5.68
CA GLY A 156 -9.35 5.05 -5.89
C GLY A 156 -8.30 5.04 -4.79
N THR A 157 -8.34 4.08 -3.85
CA THR A 157 -7.54 4.16 -2.62
C THR A 157 -6.05 3.98 -2.89
N ILE A 158 -5.65 3.00 -3.71
CA ILE A 158 -4.25 2.78 -4.11
C ILE A 158 -3.67 4.01 -4.84
N PRO A 159 -4.29 4.52 -5.93
CA PRO A 159 -3.81 5.76 -6.56
C PRO A 159 -3.79 6.95 -5.60
N SER A 160 -4.77 7.05 -4.69
CA SER A 160 -4.79 8.14 -3.71
C SER A 160 -3.64 8.03 -2.71
N LEU A 161 -3.29 6.82 -2.27
CA LEU A 161 -2.17 6.55 -1.38
C LEU A 161 -0.84 6.91 -2.05
N HIS A 162 -0.63 6.48 -3.30
CA HIS A 162 0.57 6.84 -4.06
C HIS A 162 0.70 8.36 -4.23
N ARG A 163 -0.39 9.07 -4.54
CA ARG A 163 -0.39 10.55 -4.58
C ARG A 163 -0.04 11.16 -3.23
N ARG A 164 -0.54 10.59 -2.12
CA ARG A 164 -0.21 11.10 -0.78
C ARG A 164 1.27 10.89 -0.44
N PHE A 165 1.84 9.73 -0.77
CA PHE A 165 3.28 9.50 -0.67
C PHE A 165 4.07 10.51 -1.51
N ALA A 166 3.67 10.75 -2.77
CA ALA A 166 4.32 11.72 -3.64
C ALA A 166 4.26 13.14 -3.05
N SER A 167 3.10 13.58 -2.54
CA SER A 167 2.95 14.88 -1.88
C SER A 167 3.81 15.01 -0.63
N PHE A 168 3.90 13.95 0.17
CA PHE A 168 4.77 13.95 1.34
C PHE A 168 6.26 14.00 0.96
N ILE A 169 6.66 13.30 -0.11
CA ILE A 169 8.01 13.41 -0.66
C ILE A 169 8.29 14.84 -1.16
N ASP A 170 7.31 15.55 -1.75
CA ASP A 170 7.48 16.97 -2.11
C ASP A 170 7.74 17.85 -0.88
N GLU A 171 7.06 17.57 0.25
CA GLU A 171 7.29 18.29 1.50
C GLU A 171 8.71 18.04 2.02
N LEU A 172 9.21 16.80 1.96
CA LEU A 172 10.60 16.48 2.27
C LEU A 172 11.58 17.17 1.32
N ILE A 173 11.29 17.21 0.02
CA ILE A 173 12.10 17.91 -0.99
C ILE A 173 12.21 19.40 -0.64
N ASN A 174 11.11 20.04 -0.26
CA ASN A 174 11.13 21.44 0.15
C ASN A 174 11.97 21.64 1.41
N ASP A 175 11.88 20.72 2.38
CA ASP A 175 12.69 20.76 3.59
C ASP A 175 14.20 20.62 3.29
N PHE A 176 14.61 19.68 2.42
CA PHE A 176 15.99 19.55 1.97
C PHE A 176 16.47 20.74 1.14
N ARG A 177 15.58 21.34 0.33
CA ARG A 177 15.89 22.55 -0.44
C ARG A 177 16.18 23.73 0.49
N LEU A 178 15.43 23.88 1.58
CA LEU A 178 15.69 24.92 2.57
C LEU A 178 17.06 24.73 3.25
N GLU A 179 17.44 23.50 3.57
CA GLU A 179 18.79 23.21 4.12
C GLU A 179 19.90 23.50 3.09
N SER A 180 19.71 23.12 1.83
CA SER A 180 20.66 23.44 0.75
C SER A 180 20.84 24.95 0.58
N ILE A 181 19.75 25.73 0.62
CA ILE A 181 19.81 27.19 0.52
C ILE A 181 20.53 27.80 1.73
N GLN A 182 20.33 27.25 2.94
CA GLN A 182 21.04 27.72 4.13
C GLN A 182 22.56 27.51 4.03
N LEU A 183 23.01 26.41 3.44
CA LEU A 183 24.44 26.15 3.23
C LEU A 183 25.08 27.15 2.26
N GLU A 184 24.34 27.56 1.23
CA GLU A 184 24.79 28.55 0.23
C GLU A 184 24.72 29.99 0.73
N ALA A 185 23.88 30.27 1.73
CA ALA A 185 23.65 31.62 2.24
C ALA A 185 24.86 32.17 3.00
N GLU A 186 25.18 33.45 2.77
CA GLU A 186 26.28 34.15 3.46
C GLU A 186 26.06 34.31 4.97
N ALA A 187 24.80 34.40 5.40
CA ALA A 187 24.41 34.48 6.80
C ALA A 187 23.32 33.43 7.10
N PRO A 188 23.71 32.18 7.40
CA PRO A 188 22.75 31.12 7.62
C PRO A 188 21.97 31.32 8.92
N ASN A 189 20.65 31.37 8.80
CA ASN A 189 19.77 31.55 9.95
C ASN A 189 19.23 30.21 10.46
N ARG A 190 19.32 30.01 11.77
CA ARG A 190 18.84 28.80 12.43
C ARG A 190 17.33 28.86 12.60
N MET A 191 16.62 27.81 12.18
CA MET A 191 15.21 27.65 12.60
C MET A 191 15.11 27.64 14.13
N SER A 192 14.17 28.38 14.70
CA SER A 192 13.96 28.41 16.16
C SER A 192 13.58 27.02 16.70
N THR A 193 13.91 26.76 17.97
CA THR A 193 13.56 25.49 18.64
C THR A 193 12.06 25.21 18.65
N THR A 194 11.23 26.25 18.79
CA THR A 194 9.76 26.12 18.71
C THR A 194 9.30 25.71 17.32
N GLN A 195 9.80 26.36 16.26
CA GLN A 195 9.46 26.00 14.87
C GLN A 195 9.88 24.57 14.53
N ARG A 196 11.06 24.13 14.98
CA ARG A 196 11.52 22.74 14.79
C ARG A 196 10.59 21.72 15.44
N ARG A 197 10.16 21.98 16.69
CA ARG A 197 9.24 21.09 17.41
C ARG A 197 7.90 21.00 16.70
N VAL A 198 7.33 22.14 16.29
CA VAL A 198 6.07 22.18 15.54
C VAL A 198 6.18 21.40 14.24
N ARG A 199 7.21 21.67 13.43
CA ARG A 199 7.45 20.98 12.15
C ARG A 199 7.61 19.47 12.34
N ARG A 200 8.34 19.03 13.36
CA ARG A 200 8.50 17.60 13.69
C ARG A 200 7.15 16.96 14.04
N THR A 201 6.32 17.62 14.84
CA THR A 201 4.98 17.11 15.18
C THR A 201 4.09 17.01 13.95
N GLU A 202 4.10 18.01 13.07
CA GLU A 202 3.35 17.99 11.80
C GLU A 202 3.77 16.81 10.92
N ILE A 203 5.07 16.59 10.74
CA ILE A 203 5.59 15.48 9.92
C ILE A 203 5.18 14.13 10.51
N LEU A 204 5.30 13.94 11.83
CA LEU A 204 4.88 12.69 12.48
C LEU A 204 3.38 12.42 12.32
N GLN A 205 2.54 13.46 12.37
CA GLN A 205 1.11 13.34 12.12
C GLN A 205 0.82 12.92 10.67
N GLN A 206 1.55 13.50 9.70
CA GLN A 206 1.42 13.13 8.29
C GLN A 206 1.84 11.69 8.02
N ILE A 207 2.96 11.22 8.60
CA ILE A 207 3.41 9.82 8.47
C ILE A 207 2.38 8.86 9.07
N ASN A 208 1.84 9.17 10.25
CA ASN A 208 0.81 8.34 10.87
C ASN A 208 -0.46 8.28 10.01
N ALA A 209 -0.85 9.40 9.38
CA ALA A 209 -1.96 9.42 8.43
C ALA A 209 -1.67 8.57 7.18
N LEU A 210 -0.46 8.59 6.64
CA LEU A 210 -0.04 7.71 5.53
C LEU A 210 -0.15 6.22 5.91
N ARG A 211 0.33 5.85 7.11
CA ARG A 211 0.25 4.47 7.61
C ARG A 211 -1.19 3.99 7.75
N GLN A 212 -2.08 4.80 8.31
CA GLN A 212 -3.51 4.47 8.38
C GLN A 212 -4.14 4.24 6.99
N GLN A 213 -3.74 5.03 6.00
CA GLN A 213 -4.24 4.85 4.63
C GLN A 213 -3.66 3.62 3.93
N ARG A 214 -2.41 3.28 4.23
CA ARG A 214 -1.80 2.03 3.78
C ARG A 214 -2.61 0.84 4.26
N ASP A 215 -3.01 0.81 5.52
CA ASP A 215 -3.80 -0.29 6.08
C ASP A 215 -5.15 -0.47 5.34
N VAL A 216 -5.79 0.64 4.94
CA VAL A 216 -7.00 0.61 4.12
C VAL A 216 -6.71 0.09 2.70
N ALA A 217 -5.63 0.55 2.07
CA ALA A 217 -5.24 0.12 0.72
C ALA A 217 -4.81 -1.36 0.68
N GLN A 218 -4.20 -1.87 1.76
CA GLN A 218 -3.83 -3.28 1.89
C GLN A 218 -5.05 -4.21 1.80
N LEU A 219 -6.22 -3.77 2.27
CA LEU A 219 -7.47 -4.54 2.16
C LEU A 219 -7.94 -4.70 0.71
N GLU A 220 -7.43 -3.88 -0.22
CA GLU A 220 -7.72 -4.00 -1.65
C GLU A 220 -6.78 -4.96 -2.38
N LEU A 221 -5.59 -5.23 -1.84
CA LEU A 221 -4.61 -6.12 -2.48
C LEU A 221 -5.01 -7.60 -2.48
N GLY A 222 -6.04 -7.99 -1.71
CA GLY A 222 -6.62 -9.33 -1.79
C GLY A 222 -6.13 -10.34 -0.76
N LEU A 223 -5.92 -11.55 -1.23
CA LEU A 223 -5.42 -12.68 -0.44
C LEU A 223 -3.91 -12.50 -0.28
N ASN A 224 -3.42 -12.54 0.97
CA ASN A 224 -2.02 -12.39 1.32
C ASN A 224 -1.39 -11.07 0.83
N PRO A 225 -1.84 -9.91 1.37
CA PRO A 225 -1.32 -8.60 0.97
C PRO A 225 0.19 -8.48 1.17
N GLU A 226 0.77 -9.18 2.14
CA GLU A 226 2.20 -9.14 2.46
C GLU A 226 3.11 -9.57 1.30
N ASN A 227 2.64 -10.50 0.47
CA ASN A 227 3.39 -11.02 -0.68
C ASN A 227 3.19 -10.17 -1.94
N HIS A 228 2.34 -9.15 -1.89
CA HIS A 228 2.03 -8.32 -3.03
C HIS A 228 3.17 -7.30 -3.27
N PRO A 229 3.63 -7.09 -4.53
CA PRO A 229 4.73 -6.16 -4.83
C PRO A 229 4.47 -4.73 -4.32
N LEU A 230 3.24 -4.23 -4.48
CA LEU A 230 2.85 -2.92 -3.92
C LEU A 230 2.99 -2.82 -2.40
N HIS A 231 2.76 -3.91 -1.65
CA HIS A 231 2.95 -3.91 -0.21
C HIS A 231 4.42 -3.75 0.17
N GLN A 232 5.31 -4.45 -0.54
CA GLN A 232 6.75 -4.33 -0.37
C GLN A 232 7.21 -2.90 -0.69
N LEU A 233 6.76 -2.34 -1.82
CA LEU A 233 7.03 -0.95 -2.20
C LEU A 233 6.58 0.05 -1.12
N TRP A 234 5.37 -0.09 -0.56
CA TRP A 234 4.91 0.81 0.51
C TRP A 234 5.72 0.67 1.80
N THR A 235 6.24 -0.52 2.08
CA THR A 235 7.10 -0.78 3.25
C THR A 235 8.48 -0.14 3.07
N GLU A 236 9.07 -0.31 1.88
CA GLU A 236 10.34 0.33 1.50
C GLU A 236 10.22 1.86 1.52
N LEU A 237 9.11 2.43 1.01
CA LEU A 237 8.84 3.86 1.06
C LEU A 237 8.71 4.40 2.50
N ASP A 238 8.01 3.67 3.39
CA ASP A 238 7.87 4.05 4.81
C ASP A 238 9.22 4.03 5.53
N LEU A 239 10.07 3.04 5.22
CA LEU A 239 11.44 2.95 5.74
C LEU A 239 12.31 4.11 5.24
N LEU A 240 12.31 4.34 3.92
CA LEU A 240 13.06 5.43 3.28
C LEU A 240 12.68 6.79 3.89
N ILE A 241 11.38 7.08 3.99
CA ILE A 241 10.86 8.31 4.59
C ILE A 241 11.33 8.45 6.04
N SER A 242 11.25 7.38 6.83
CA SER A 242 11.63 7.40 8.24
C SER A 242 13.12 7.69 8.42
N GLN A 243 13.98 7.10 7.59
CA GLN A 243 15.42 7.33 7.64
C GLN A 243 15.79 8.73 7.16
N LEU A 244 15.20 9.21 6.06
CA LEU A 244 15.42 10.58 5.57
C LEU A 244 14.95 11.64 6.56
N LEU A 245 13.85 11.38 7.28
CA LEU A 245 13.40 12.26 8.35
C LEU A 245 14.43 12.32 9.49
N SER A 246 15.04 11.19 9.86
CA SER A 246 16.08 11.15 10.87
C SER A 246 17.32 11.96 10.44
N VAL A 247 17.70 11.87 9.15
CA VAL A 247 18.79 12.68 8.57
C VAL A 247 18.44 14.16 8.66
N LEU A 248 17.24 14.55 8.22
CA LEU A 248 16.78 15.93 8.23
C LEU A 248 16.68 16.50 9.66
N ASP A 249 16.14 15.74 10.61
CA ASP A 249 16.10 16.12 12.03
C ASP A 249 17.51 16.27 12.61
N GLY A 250 18.45 15.41 12.21
CA GLY A 250 19.86 15.49 12.55
C GLY A 250 20.51 16.76 12.02
N LEU A 251 20.35 17.05 10.73
CA LEU A 251 20.87 18.26 10.06
C LEU A 251 20.32 19.52 10.71
N ARG A 252 19.00 19.56 10.93
CA ARG A 252 18.35 20.66 11.65
C ARG A 252 18.90 20.76 13.06
N GLY A 253 19.17 19.66 13.75
CA GLY A 253 19.72 19.63 15.09
C GLY A 253 21.02 20.43 15.24
N LEU A 254 21.83 20.47 14.19
CA LEU A 254 23.14 21.12 14.19
C LEU A 254 23.07 22.66 14.36
N PRO A 255 24.16 23.29 14.83
CA PRO A 255 24.33 24.75 14.79
C PRO A 255 24.35 25.30 13.35
N SER A 256 24.16 26.62 13.22
CA SER A 256 24.26 27.29 11.92
C SER A 256 25.62 27.00 11.26
N PRO A 257 25.65 26.71 9.95
CA PRO A 257 26.89 26.58 9.18
C PRO A 257 27.83 27.77 9.39
N VAL A 258 29.13 27.51 9.48
CA VAL A 258 30.15 28.55 9.62
C VAL A 258 30.68 28.86 8.22
N GLN A 259 30.61 30.11 7.79
CA GLN A 259 30.95 30.49 6.41
C GLN A 259 32.42 30.92 6.22
N SER A 260 33.24 30.86 7.26
CA SER A 260 34.64 31.30 7.25
C SER A 260 35.53 30.31 7.96
N PRO A 261 36.74 30.00 7.45
CA PRO A 261 37.41 30.49 6.23
C PRO A 261 36.77 30.06 4.89
N PRO A 262 37.19 30.64 3.73
CA PRO A 262 36.60 30.33 2.41
C PRO A 262 36.67 28.85 2.01
N LEU A 263 37.65 28.10 2.53
CA LEU A 263 37.73 26.65 2.35
C LEU A 263 36.51 25.91 2.93
N ILE A 264 35.99 26.35 4.09
CA ILE A 264 34.78 25.77 4.69
C ILE A 264 33.55 26.11 3.85
N LYS A 265 33.51 27.32 3.27
CA LYS A 265 32.42 27.72 2.37
C LYS A 265 32.38 26.83 1.13
N GLU A 266 33.52 26.51 0.53
CA GLU A 266 33.58 25.56 -0.60
C GLU A 266 33.05 24.18 -0.21
N LEU A 267 33.41 23.69 0.98
CA LEU A 267 32.87 22.42 1.50
C LEU A 267 31.35 22.47 1.67
N HIS A 268 30.80 23.56 2.22
CA HIS A 268 29.33 23.74 2.32
C HIS A 268 28.64 23.82 0.96
N LEU A 269 29.29 24.35 -0.08
CA LEU A 269 28.78 24.31 -1.45
C LEU A 269 28.74 22.88 -2.00
N GLN A 270 29.74 22.05 -1.69
CA GLN A 270 29.73 20.63 -2.06
C GLN A 270 28.65 19.85 -1.29
N GLU A 271 28.47 20.12 0.02
CA GLU A 271 27.35 19.57 0.80
C GLU A 271 25.99 19.93 0.17
N ALA A 272 25.80 21.19 -0.21
CA ALA A 272 24.60 21.64 -0.91
C ALA A 272 24.42 20.95 -2.27
N ASN A 273 25.50 20.70 -3.01
CA ASN A 273 25.45 19.97 -4.27
C ASN A 273 24.96 18.52 -4.07
N VAL A 274 25.41 17.82 -3.03
CA VAL A 274 24.91 16.48 -2.69
C VAL A 274 23.42 16.52 -2.33
N LEU A 275 22.97 17.52 -1.57
CA LEU A 275 21.54 17.70 -1.28
C LEU A 275 20.71 18.00 -2.54
N LYS A 276 21.25 18.72 -3.53
CA LYS A 276 20.57 18.91 -4.82
C LYS A 276 20.39 17.59 -5.57
N HIS A 277 21.35 16.66 -5.50
CA HIS A 277 21.21 15.32 -6.07
C HIS A 277 20.17 14.47 -5.32
N HIS A 278 20.09 14.57 -3.99
CA HIS A 278 19.00 13.97 -3.20
C HIS A 278 17.63 14.46 -3.70
N ILE A 279 17.49 15.77 -3.88
CA ILE A 279 16.26 16.41 -4.34
C ILE A 279 15.87 15.90 -5.73
N LYS A 280 16.82 15.78 -6.67
CA LYS A 280 16.55 15.27 -8.02
C LYS A 280 16.02 13.83 -7.98
N LEU A 281 16.66 12.95 -7.21
CA LEU A 281 16.26 11.55 -7.08
C LEU A 281 14.87 11.42 -6.45
N LEU A 282 14.61 12.15 -5.36
CA LEU A 282 13.30 12.19 -4.71
C LEU A 282 12.21 12.74 -5.64
N ALA A 283 12.52 13.76 -6.45
CA ALA A 283 11.58 14.31 -7.42
C ALA A 283 11.23 13.31 -8.53
N GLY A 284 12.21 12.52 -8.99
CA GLY A 284 11.99 11.40 -9.91
C GLY A 284 11.02 10.37 -9.31
N LEU A 285 11.28 9.94 -8.07
CA LEU A 285 10.41 9.01 -7.34
C LEU A 285 8.99 9.55 -7.16
N ALA A 286 8.83 10.81 -6.75
CA ALA A 286 7.54 11.44 -6.58
C ALA A 286 6.76 11.55 -7.91
N SER A 287 7.46 11.80 -9.02
CA SER A 287 6.87 11.80 -10.36
C SER A 287 6.34 10.41 -10.73
N ASP A 288 7.12 9.37 -10.51
CA ASP A 288 6.74 7.99 -10.79
C ASP A 288 5.53 7.53 -9.97
N LEU A 289 5.48 7.88 -8.68
CA LEU A 289 4.33 7.59 -7.82
C LEU A 289 3.03 8.26 -8.28
N ARG A 290 3.10 9.35 -9.05
CA ARG A 290 1.90 10.00 -9.61
C ARG A 290 1.43 9.37 -10.91
N LYS A 291 2.28 8.59 -11.60
CA LYS A 291 1.92 7.96 -12.87
C LYS A 291 0.78 6.96 -12.64
N PRO A 292 -0.34 7.05 -13.39
CA PRO A 292 -1.46 6.12 -13.25
C PRO A 292 -1.04 4.68 -13.61
N ASP A 293 -0.09 4.55 -14.53
CA ASP A 293 0.52 3.29 -14.97
C ASP A 293 1.13 2.47 -13.83
N LEU A 294 1.54 3.09 -12.72
CA LEU A 294 2.14 2.37 -11.60
C LEU A 294 1.15 1.37 -10.96
N VAL A 295 -0.15 1.66 -11.00
CA VAL A 295 -1.17 0.75 -10.46
C VAL A 295 -1.35 -0.47 -11.36
N GLU A 296 -1.20 -0.30 -12.68
CA GLU A 296 -1.38 -1.36 -13.67
C GLU A 296 -0.11 -2.18 -13.90
N LYS A 297 1.03 -1.50 -14.05
CA LYS A 297 2.34 -2.11 -14.31
C LYS A 297 3.05 -2.56 -13.04
N GLN A 298 2.65 -2.02 -11.88
CA GLN A 298 3.23 -2.33 -10.57
C GLN A 298 4.75 -2.16 -10.51
N CYS A 299 5.33 -1.33 -11.40
CA CYS A 299 6.76 -1.16 -11.56
C CYS A 299 7.13 0.32 -11.64
N LEU A 300 8.20 0.71 -10.95
CA LEU A 300 8.85 2.01 -11.07
C LEU A 300 9.76 2.03 -12.31
N ASP A 301 10.11 3.22 -12.79
CA ASP A 301 11.09 3.38 -13.86
C ASP A 301 12.51 3.26 -13.29
N LEU A 302 12.96 2.02 -13.08
CA LEU A 302 14.22 1.73 -12.40
C LEU A 302 15.45 2.24 -13.16
N GLU A 303 15.38 2.36 -14.49
CA GLU A 303 16.51 2.79 -15.30
C GLU A 303 16.88 4.25 -14.99
N SER A 304 15.91 5.16 -15.11
CA SER A 304 16.14 6.58 -14.81
C SER A 304 16.48 6.83 -13.33
N LEU A 305 15.87 6.09 -12.41
CA LEU A 305 16.15 6.21 -10.97
C LEU A 305 17.54 5.66 -10.60
N SER A 306 18.02 4.62 -11.28
CA SER A 306 19.36 4.06 -11.05
C SER A 306 20.48 5.01 -11.49
N GLU A 307 20.29 5.72 -12.61
CA GLU A 307 21.23 6.75 -13.07
C GLU A 307 21.34 7.89 -12.05
N LEU A 308 20.20 8.40 -11.59
CA LEU A 308 20.15 9.44 -10.56
C LEU A 308 20.77 8.99 -9.23
N SER A 309 20.60 7.72 -8.85
CA SER A 309 21.24 7.14 -7.65
C SER A 309 22.76 7.08 -7.79
N ARG A 310 23.28 6.69 -8.95
CA ARG A 310 24.72 6.66 -9.23
C ARG A 310 25.34 8.07 -9.21
N ASP A 311 24.65 9.05 -9.78
CA ASP A 311 25.09 10.45 -9.74
C ASP A 311 25.17 10.97 -8.30
N LEU A 312 24.18 10.64 -7.48
CA LEU A 312 24.17 10.96 -6.06
C LEU A 312 25.35 10.33 -5.29
N GLN A 313 25.62 9.04 -5.52
CA GLN A 313 26.77 8.36 -4.90
C GLN A 313 28.10 8.99 -5.32
N THR A 314 28.25 9.33 -6.60
CA THR A 314 29.45 9.98 -7.12
C THR A 314 29.68 11.33 -6.43
N ALA A 315 28.62 12.14 -6.29
CA ALA A 315 28.70 13.42 -5.59
C ALA A 315 29.04 13.25 -4.10
N ALA A 316 28.47 12.23 -3.43
CA ALA A 316 28.77 11.93 -2.04
C ALA A 316 30.24 11.50 -1.84
N GLN A 317 30.77 10.65 -2.73
CA GLN A 317 32.18 10.23 -2.68
C GLN A 317 33.15 11.41 -2.91
N GLN A 318 32.80 12.33 -3.82
CA GLN A 318 33.57 13.55 -4.04
C GLN A 318 33.59 14.45 -2.80
N LEU A 319 32.47 14.58 -2.10
CA LEU A 319 32.39 15.32 -0.84
C LEU A 319 33.30 14.72 0.23
N THR A 320 33.30 13.39 0.40
CA THR A 320 34.17 12.69 1.36
C THR A 320 35.65 12.88 1.02
N ALA A 321 36.04 12.72 -0.24
CA ALA A 321 37.42 12.95 -0.68
C ALA A 321 37.88 14.40 -0.43
N THR A 322 36.98 15.36 -0.66
CA THR A 322 37.25 16.78 -0.38
C THR A 322 37.42 17.00 1.12
N LEU A 323 36.57 16.42 1.97
CA LEU A 323 36.68 16.53 3.42
C LEU A 323 38.02 15.98 3.94
N GLU A 324 38.46 14.81 3.46
CA GLU A 324 39.74 14.19 3.83
C GLU A 324 40.93 15.09 3.47
N GLU A 325 40.96 15.60 2.24
CA GLU A 325 42.00 16.53 1.78
C GLU A 325 42.05 17.80 2.65
N HIS A 326 40.90 18.30 3.08
CA HIS A 326 40.82 19.48 3.94
C HIS A 326 41.21 19.18 5.40
N ALA A 327 40.90 17.98 5.91
CA ALA A 327 41.30 17.56 7.25
C ALA A 327 42.84 17.43 7.37
N ASP A 328 43.50 16.89 6.35
CA ASP A 328 44.96 16.74 6.31
C ASP A 328 45.68 18.11 6.25
N ARG A 329 45.11 19.07 5.50
CA ARG A 329 45.63 20.44 5.39
C ARG A 329 45.38 21.27 6.66
N ALA A 330 44.22 21.13 7.30
CA ALA A 330 43.88 21.86 8.54
C ALA A 330 44.74 21.41 9.74
N GLY A 331 45.34 20.22 9.70
CA GLY A 331 46.35 19.80 10.68
C GLY A 331 47.64 20.62 10.65
N HIS A 332 47.89 21.36 9.57
CA HIS A 332 49.10 22.17 9.36
C HIS A 332 48.89 23.69 9.58
N ASP A 333 47.68 24.21 9.34
CA ASP A 333 47.30 25.62 9.55
C ASP A 333 46.19 25.73 10.63
N ALA A 334 46.54 26.25 11.81
CA ALA A 334 45.74 26.21 13.04
C ALA A 334 44.52 27.17 13.10
N ASP A 335 43.77 27.33 12.00
CA ASP A 335 42.68 28.32 11.91
C ASP A 335 41.27 27.78 12.26
N ILE A 336 41.10 26.47 12.43
CA ILE A 336 39.77 25.85 12.70
C ILE A 336 39.78 25.16 14.07
N SER A 337 38.87 25.56 14.96
CA SER A 337 38.73 24.89 16.26
C SER A 337 38.25 23.44 16.12
N PRO A 338 38.70 22.52 16.98
CA PRO A 338 38.32 21.10 16.90
C PRO A 338 36.81 20.87 17.04
N GLU A 339 36.10 21.74 17.76
CA GLU A 339 34.64 21.70 17.88
C GLU A 339 33.94 22.03 16.56
N ARG A 340 34.47 22.99 15.79
CA ARG A 340 33.94 23.36 14.46
C ARG A 340 34.18 22.24 13.45
N MET A 341 35.37 21.65 13.47
CA MET A 341 35.68 20.51 12.60
C MET A 341 34.74 19.32 12.88
N ARG A 342 34.49 18.99 14.16
CA ARG A 342 33.51 17.96 14.52
C ARG A 342 32.11 18.24 13.99
N GLN A 343 31.66 19.49 14.02
CA GLN A 343 30.34 19.86 13.47
C GLN A 343 30.25 19.66 11.96
N ILE A 344 31.31 20.01 11.23
CA ILE A 344 31.39 19.81 9.78
C ILE A 344 31.38 18.31 9.45
N VAL A 345 32.24 17.53 10.09
CA VAL A 345 32.31 16.07 9.91
C VAL A 345 30.97 15.41 10.21
N LEU A 346 30.29 15.81 11.31
CA LEU A 346 28.95 15.30 11.64
C LEU A 346 27.91 15.64 10.57
N ARG A 347 27.94 16.86 10.01
CA ARG A 347 27.02 17.26 8.95
C ARG A 347 27.26 16.46 7.68
N THR A 348 28.51 16.39 7.24
CA THR A 348 28.92 15.64 6.06
C THR A 348 28.53 14.16 6.19
N SER A 349 28.76 13.55 7.36
CA SER A 349 28.34 12.18 7.66
C SER A 349 26.83 11.98 7.61
N LEU A 350 26.02 12.95 8.06
CA LEU A 350 24.56 12.90 7.94
C LEU A 350 24.09 13.00 6.48
N ILE A 351 24.72 13.86 5.67
CA ILE A 351 24.42 14.01 4.24
C ILE A 351 24.80 12.74 3.47
N GLU A 352 25.96 12.16 3.77
CA GLU A 352 26.41 10.89 3.21
C GLU A 352 25.49 9.75 3.62
N HIS A 353 25.07 9.71 4.90
CA HIS A 353 24.08 8.75 5.36
C HIS A 353 22.76 8.90 4.59
N GLY A 354 22.30 10.12 4.32
CA GLY A 354 21.16 10.37 3.45
C GLY A 354 21.34 9.78 2.05
N ALA A 355 22.54 9.89 1.47
CA ALA A 355 22.86 9.35 0.15
C ALA A 355 22.87 7.82 0.15
N SER A 356 23.44 7.19 1.19
CA SER A 356 23.40 5.75 1.40
C SER A 356 21.96 5.25 1.62
N VAL A 357 21.16 5.94 2.42
CA VAL A 357 19.73 5.64 2.63
C VAL A 357 18.96 5.64 1.30
N LEU A 358 19.20 6.66 0.46
CA LEU A 358 18.62 6.76 -0.89
C LEU A 358 19.20 5.78 -1.91
N HIS A 359 20.24 5.04 -1.56
CA HIS A 359 20.68 3.91 -2.34
C HIS A 359 20.06 2.63 -1.79
N ASP A 360 20.30 2.35 -0.50
CA ASP A 360 20.04 1.09 0.19
C ASP A 360 18.54 0.82 0.44
N CYS A 361 17.77 1.87 0.70
CA CYS A 361 16.33 1.77 0.96
C CYS A 361 15.49 2.27 -0.22
N PHE A 362 16.12 2.56 -1.36
CA PHE A 362 15.41 3.00 -2.53
C PHE A 362 14.65 1.84 -3.16
N PRO A 363 13.32 1.97 -3.35
CA PRO A 363 12.51 0.87 -3.81
C PRO A 363 13.02 0.28 -5.13
N GLY A 364 13.35 -1.01 -5.11
CA GLY A 364 13.80 -1.76 -6.29
C GLY A 364 15.24 -1.53 -6.76
N VAL A 365 16.07 -0.71 -6.07
CA VAL A 365 17.46 -0.43 -6.51
C VAL A 365 18.51 -1.22 -5.71
N ALA A 366 18.37 -1.39 -4.39
CA ALA A 366 19.49 -1.90 -3.58
C ALA A 366 19.46 -3.38 -3.18
N ARG A 367 18.33 -4.11 -3.14
CA ARG A 367 18.36 -5.57 -2.83
C ARG A 367 17.06 -6.38 -2.85
N SER A 368 15.90 -5.80 -3.11
CA SER A 368 14.71 -6.61 -3.37
C SER A 368 14.80 -7.15 -4.79
N LYS A 369 14.36 -8.40 -5.02
CA LYS A 369 13.97 -8.83 -6.36
C LYS A 369 13.19 -7.66 -6.98
N PRO A 370 13.50 -7.25 -8.21
CA PRO A 370 12.83 -6.10 -8.79
C PRO A 370 11.34 -6.28 -8.55
N VAL A 371 10.66 -5.20 -8.12
CA VAL A 371 9.20 -5.17 -7.89
C VAL A 371 8.43 -5.60 -9.16
N THR A 372 9.15 -5.84 -10.25
CA THR A 372 8.78 -6.59 -11.43
C THR A 372 8.19 -7.96 -11.11
N ALA A 373 7.01 -8.19 -11.67
CA ALA A 373 6.53 -9.52 -12.00
C ALA A 373 7.66 -10.37 -12.61
N ILE A 374 7.95 -11.51 -11.98
CA ILE A 374 8.43 -12.67 -12.74
C ILE A 374 7.30 -12.96 -13.75
N ARG A 375 7.68 -13.01 -15.03
CA ARG A 375 6.84 -13.37 -16.17
C ARG A 375 5.83 -14.47 -15.87
#